data_AF-A0A819QEY4-F1
#
_entry.id   AF-A0A819QEY4-F1
#
_cell.length_a   1.000
_cell.length_b   1.000
_cell.length_c   1.000
_cell.angle_alpha   90.00
_cell.angle_beta   90.00
_cell.angle_gamma   90.00
#
_symmetry.space_group_name_H-M   'P 1'
#
loop_
_entity.id
_entity.type
_entity.pdbx_description
1 polymer ?
#
loop_
_entity_poly.entity_id
_entity_poly.type
_entity_poly.pdbx_seq_one_letter_code
_entity_poly.pdbx_strand_id
1 'polypeptide(L)'
;MMTDTTDDSAMGYEYDDKSVPTALDQQNISNMDDAANQVEVEALHDSAKVKTLRRSKRIQERCAQQMEEKRKQRLQTDAASHRSQYRQQSEEQKQERRRKIASRAKERRKQDDERHERQWKDTSRTKRRREQETDDERLERQAKDAFRQRHRRQHSSSLYGAALQDEFPPESYHGRMDNLCQHCNALHFKDECTSDRQDEFKQCCHYGSVQLPELLPYPDEIKALL
;
A
#
# COMPACT_ATOMS: atom_id res chain seq x y z
N MET A 1 -84.81 -51.55 39.82
CA MET A 1 -85.19 -50.37 40.62
C MET A 1 -84.33 -49.23 40.07
N MET A 2 -84.81 -48.31 39.22
CA MET A 2 -85.79 -47.22 39.51
C MET A 2 -85.32 -46.45 40.76
N THR A 3 -85.06 -45.13 40.77
CA THR A 3 -85.67 -43.97 40.07
C THR A 3 -84.69 -42.75 40.11
N ASP A 4 -84.56 -41.97 39.02
CA ASP A 4 -85.09 -40.59 38.81
C ASP A 4 -84.27 -39.45 39.45
N THR A 5 -83.69 -38.53 38.66
CA THR A 5 -84.26 -37.27 38.08
C THR A 5 -84.77 -36.32 39.17
N THR A 6 -84.39 -35.04 39.26
CA THR A 6 -84.46 -33.91 38.30
C THR A 6 -83.48 -32.80 38.76
N ASP A 7 -82.73 -32.12 37.87
CA ASP A 7 -83.11 -30.92 37.09
C ASP A 7 -83.07 -29.61 37.91
N ASP A 8 -82.30 -28.62 37.47
CA ASP A 8 -82.82 -27.41 36.79
C ASP A 8 -81.96 -26.12 36.98
N SER A 9 -81.88 -25.35 35.88
CA SER A 9 -81.60 -23.90 35.76
C SER A 9 -80.17 -23.35 35.99
N ALA A 10 -79.68 -22.30 35.31
CA ALA A 10 -79.96 -21.54 34.08
C ALA A 10 -78.95 -20.36 34.02
N MET A 11 -78.83 -19.69 32.86
CA MET A 11 -78.15 -18.38 32.57
C MET A 11 -76.65 -18.47 32.19
N GLY A 12 -76.20 -18.10 30.98
CA GLY A 12 -76.11 -16.73 30.42
C GLY A 12 -74.80 -16.09 30.90
N TYR A 13 -73.84 -15.55 30.13
CA TYR A 13 -73.85 -14.64 28.99
C TYR A 13 -72.45 -14.56 28.30
N GLU A 14 -72.45 -14.34 26.98
CA GLU A 14 -71.66 -13.36 26.17
C GLU A 14 -70.11 -13.36 26.04
N TYR A 15 -69.68 -13.67 24.80
CA TYR A 15 -68.87 -12.90 23.81
C TYR A 15 -67.44 -12.36 24.07
N ASP A 16 -66.57 -12.67 23.07
CA ASP A 16 -65.33 -12.04 22.57
C ASP A 16 -64.03 -12.00 23.40
N ASP A 17 -62.93 -12.56 22.85
CA ASP A 17 -61.96 -11.76 22.08
C ASP A 17 -60.93 -12.64 21.33
N LYS A 18 -60.76 -12.37 20.03
CA LYS A 18 -59.74 -12.98 19.17
C LYS A 18 -58.48 -12.12 19.27
N SER A 19 -57.54 -12.46 20.14
CA SER A 19 -56.20 -11.84 20.08
C SER A 19 -55.36 -12.52 18.99
N VAL A 20 -55.37 -11.91 17.80
CA VAL A 20 -54.37 -12.13 16.76
C VAL A 20 -52.98 -11.77 17.33
N PRO A 21 -51.92 -12.56 17.12
CA PRO A 21 -50.58 -12.19 17.55
C PRO A 21 -50.16 -10.91 16.82
N THR A 22 -49.80 -9.89 17.59
CA THR A 22 -49.35 -8.60 17.09
C THR A 22 -48.04 -8.76 16.32
N ALA A 23 -47.85 -7.97 15.25
CA ALA A 23 -46.68 -8.01 14.36
C ALA A 23 -45.31 -7.79 15.05
N LEU A 24 -45.31 -7.39 16.33
CA LEU A 24 -44.11 -7.27 17.16
C LEU A 24 -43.59 -8.62 17.69
N ASP A 25 -44.45 -9.63 17.85
CA ASP A 25 -44.02 -10.95 18.37
C ASP A 25 -43.34 -11.81 17.30
N GLN A 26 -43.69 -11.65 16.01
CA GLN A 26 -43.04 -12.38 14.92
C GLN A 26 -41.61 -11.88 14.66
N GLN A 27 -41.34 -10.59 14.88
CA GLN A 27 -39.99 -10.02 14.78
C GLN A 27 -39.08 -10.42 15.96
N ASN A 28 -39.66 -10.67 17.14
CA ASN A 28 -38.90 -11.11 18.31
C ASN A 28 -38.48 -12.58 18.23
N ILE A 29 -39.34 -13.44 17.67
CA ILE A 29 -39.03 -14.87 17.49
C ILE A 29 -37.93 -15.06 16.42
N SER A 30 -37.99 -14.34 15.29
CA SER A 30 -36.95 -14.39 14.26
C SER A 30 -35.57 -13.91 14.78
N ASN A 31 -35.56 -12.88 15.63
CA ASN A 31 -34.31 -12.36 16.21
C ASN A 31 -33.70 -13.31 17.28
N MET A 32 -34.52 -14.08 18.00
CA MET A 32 -34.04 -15.09 18.95
C MET A 32 -33.48 -16.33 18.22
N ASP A 33 -34.12 -16.75 17.13
CA ASP A 33 -33.64 -17.85 16.28
C ASP A 33 -32.34 -17.46 15.58
N ASP A 34 -32.20 -16.22 15.09
CA ASP A 34 -30.95 -15.71 14.49
C ASP A 34 -29.81 -15.59 15.52
N ALA A 35 -30.11 -15.19 16.76
CA ALA A 35 -29.14 -15.14 17.84
C ALA A 35 -28.69 -16.56 18.28
N ALA A 36 -29.60 -17.52 18.36
CA ALA A 36 -29.28 -18.91 18.64
C ALA A 36 -28.41 -19.54 17.54
N ASN A 37 -28.72 -19.24 16.27
CA ASN A 37 -27.94 -19.70 15.12
C ASN A 37 -26.52 -19.08 15.08
N GLN A 38 -26.37 -17.81 15.47
CA GLN A 38 -25.06 -17.16 15.60
C GLN A 38 -24.20 -17.81 16.70
N VAL A 39 -24.78 -18.09 17.87
CA VAL A 39 -24.07 -18.77 18.97
C VAL A 39 -23.65 -20.19 18.56
N GLU A 40 -24.46 -20.89 17.79
CA GLU A 40 -24.13 -22.23 17.29
C GLU A 40 -23.01 -22.19 16.22
N VAL A 41 -23.03 -21.22 15.31
CA VAL A 41 -21.96 -20.99 14.32
C VAL A 41 -20.63 -20.60 14.99
N GLU A 42 -20.67 -19.76 16.02
CA GLU A 42 -19.50 -19.39 16.82
C GLU A 42 -18.93 -20.59 17.59
N ALA A 43 -19.79 -21.40 18.22
CA ALA A 43 -19.39 -22.63 18.90
C ALA A 43 -18.77 -23.67 17.95
N LEU A 44 -19.29 -23.79 16.72
CA LEU A 44 -18.71 -24.64 15.67
C LEU A 44 -17.35 -24.11 15.18
N HIS A 45 -17.23 -22.80 15.00
CA HIS A 45 -15.98 -22.15 14.62
C HIS A 45 -14.90 -22.31 15.71
N ASP A 46 -15.27 -22.19 16.98
CA ASP A 46 -14.37 -22.39 18.10
C ASP A 46 -14.00 -23.87 18.29
N SER A 47 -14.94 -24.79 18.06
CA SER A 47 -14.65 -26.24 17.98
C SER A 47 -13.67 -26.56 16.84
N ALA A 48 -13.82 -25.93 15.68
CA ALA A 48 -12.90 -26.07 14.56
C ALA A 48 -11.51 -25.50 14.87
N LYS A 49 -11.41 -24.32 15.50
CA LYS A 49 -10.15 -23.75 15.99
C LYS A 49 -9.47 -24.66 17.01
N VAL A 50 -10.22 -25.21 17.96
CA VAL A 50 -9.68 -26.15 18.96
C VAL A 50 -9.15 -27.43 18.28
N LYS A 51 -9.86 -27.95 17.27
CA LYS A 51 -9.42 -29.11 16.48
C LYS A 51 -8.15 -28.80 15.68
N THR A 52 -8.04 -27.63 15.04
CA THR A 52 -6.83 -27.23 14.28
C THR A 52 -5.63 -27.00 15.20
N LEU A 53 -5.83 -26.37 16.37
CA LEU A 53 -4.79 -26.21 17.39
C LEU A 53 -4.30 -27.55 17.93
N ARG A 54 -5.20 -28.48 18.28
CA ARG A 54 -4.84 -29.84 18.70
C ARG A 54 -4.11 -30.62 17.62
N ARG A 55 -4.43 -30.40 16.34
CA ARG A 55 -3.71 -30.99 15.21
C ARG A 55 -2.33 -30.36 15.03
N SER A 56 -2.23 -29.05 15.11
CA SER A 56 -0.97 -28.30 15.04
C SER A 56 0.01 -28.74 16.13
N LYS A 57 -0.46 -28.83 17.38
CA LYS A 57 0.33 -29.30 18.52
C LYS A 57 0.86 -30.72 18.32
N ARG A 58 0.00 -31.65 17.86
CA ARG A 58 0.43 -33.02 17.52
C ARG A 58 1.45 -33.09 16.38
N ILE A 59 1.36 -32.17 15.40
CA ILE A 59 2.35 -32.05 14.33
C ILE A 59 3.67 -31.51 14.88
N GLN A 60 3.61 -30.51 15.74
CA GLN A 60 4.79 -29.91 16.39
C GLN A 60 5.54 -30.92 17.24
N GLU A 61 4.83 -31.68 18.08
CA GLU A 61 5.39 -32.76 18.90
C GLU A 61 6.02 -33.86 18.01
N ARG A 62 5.34 -34.25 16.93
CA ARG A 62 5.86 -35.24 15.97
C ARG A 62 7.09 -34.73 15.19
N CYS A 63 7.18 -33.44 14.91
CA CYS A 63 8.35 -32.84 14.27
C CYS A 63 9.51 -32.69 15.25
N ALA A 64 9.24 -32.41 16.53
CA ALA A 64 10.25 -32.33 17.57
C ALA A 64 10.87 -33.71 17.91
N GLN A 65 10.07 -34.77 17.85
CA GLN A 65 10.51 -36.14 18.12
C GLN A 65 11.15 -36.84 16.90
N GLN A 66 11.22 -36.18 15.74
CA GLN A 66 11.84 -36.78 14.56
C GLN A 66 13.35 -36.72 14.65
N MET A 67 13.97 -37.88 14.45
CA MET A 67 15.40 -37.97 14.16
C MET A 67 15.75 -37.09 12.97
N GLU A 68 16.91 -36.43 13.04
CA GLU A 68 17.38 -35.46 12.04
C GLU A 68 17.36 -36.05 10.61
N GLU A 69 17.59 -37.35 10.45
CA GLU A 69 17.53 -38.05 9.16
C GLU A 69 16.12 -38.12 8.58
N LYS A 70 15.10 -38.44 9.39
CA LYS A 70 13.69 -38.44 8.95
C LYS A 70 13.23 -37.02 8.60
N ARG A 71 13.70 -36.02 9.33
CA ARG A 71 13.47 -34.60 9.02
C ARG A 71 14.09 -34.22 7.67
N LYS A 72 15.34 -34.60 7.42
CA LYS A 72 16.01 -34.40 6.13
C LYS A 72 15.27 -35.07 4.98
N GLN A 73 14.84 -36.33 5.16
CA GLN A 73 14.05 -37.04 4.14
C GLN A 73 12.75 -36.30 3.82
N ARG A 74 12.00 -35.83 4.83
CA ARG A 74 10.78 -35.04 4.61
C ARG A 74 11.05 -33.72 3.88
N LEU A 75 12.09 -32.99 4.26
CA LEU A 75 12.48 -31.76 3.56
C LEU A 75 12.86 -32.04 2.10
N GLN A 76 13.53 -33.16 1.82
CA GLN A 76 13.86 -33.58 0.47
C GLN A 76 12.61 -33.92 -0.35
N THR A 77 11.65 -34.64 0.22
CA THR A 77 10.39 -34.98 -0.46
C THR A 77 9.55 -33.74 -0.74
N ASP A 78 9.44 -32.82 0.23
CA ASP A 78 8.69 -31.57 0.07
C ASP A 78 9.34 -30.67 -0.99
N ALA A 79 10.66 -30.54 -0.95
CA ALA A 79 11.40 -29.79 -1.96
C ALA A 79 11.26 -30.42 -3.35
N ALA A 80 11.26 -31.76 -3.47
CA ALA A 80 11.03 -32.45 -4.74
C ALA A 80 9.62 -32.22 -5.28
N SER A 81 8.61 -32.31 -4.42
CA SER A 81 7.21 -32.02 -4.76
C SER A 81 7.04 -30.58 -5.27
N HIS A 82 7.60 -29.60 -4.55
CA HIS A 82 7.57 -28.20 -4.97
C HIS A 82 8.31 -27.96 -6.31
N ARG A 83 9.47 -28.60 -6.52
CA ARG A 83 10.18 -28.51 -7.80
C ARG A 83 9.34 -29.06 -8.96
N SER A 84 8.69 -30.20 -8.76
CA SER A 84 7.80 -30.80 -9.76
C SER A 84 6.63 -29.87 -10.09
N GLN A 85 5.96 -29.35 -9.05
CA GLN A 85 4.85 -28.40 -9.21
C GLN A 85 5.29 -27.15 -9.97
N TYR A 86 6.44 -26.54 -9.62
CA TYR A 86 6.94 -25.35 -10.32
C TYR A 86 7.34 -25.61 -11.77
N ARG A 87 7.75 -26.84 -12.11
CA ARG A 87 8.09 -27.23 -13.47
C ARG A 87 6.85 -27.30 -14.37
N GLN A 88 5.72 -27.73 -13.81
CA GLN A 88 4.45 -27.91 -14.53
C GLN A 88 3.61 -26.64 -14.62
N GLN A 89 4.01 -25.55 -13.96
CA GLN A 89 3.24 -24.29 -13.98
C GLN A 89 3.30 -23.60 -15.35
N SER A 90 2.17 -23.00 -15.73
CA SER A 90 2.10 -22.09 -16.89
C SER A 90 2.88 -20.80 -16.62
N GLU A 91 3.21 -20.05 -17.67
CA GLU A 91 3.88 -18.75 -17.53
C GLU A 91 3.05 -17.74 -16.73
N GLU A 92 1.72 -17.72 -16.91
CA GLU A 92 0.82 -16.87 -16.13
C GLU A 92 0.87 -17.20 -14.63
N GLN A 93 0.83 -18.50 -14.28
CA GLN A 93 0.96 -18.94 -12.90
C GLN A 93 2.33 -18.58 -12.30
N LYS A 94 3.41 -18.68 -13.10
CA LYS A 94 4.75 -18.24 -12.68
C LYS A 94 4.79 -16.74 -12.45
N GLN A 95 4.19 -15.93 -13.33
CA GLN A 95 4.13 -14.48 -13.18
C GLN A 95 3.34 -14.09 -11.93
N GLU A 96 2.17 -14.69 -11.72
CA GLU A 96 1.33 -14.40 -10.55
C GLU A 96 2.05 -14.78 -9.24
N ARG A 97 2.72 -15.94 -9.21
CA ARG A 97 3.58 -16.32 -8.08
C ARG A 97 4.67 -15.30 -7.83
N ARG A 98 5.36 -14.82 -8.87
CA ARG A 98 6.40 -13.76 -8.75
C ARG A 98 5.81 -12.46 -8.22
N ARG A 99 4.64 -12.05 -8.68
CA ARG A 99 3.93 -10.85 -8.21
C ARG A 99 3.57 -10.96 -6.72
N LYS A 100 3.01 -12.10 -6.29
CA LYS A 100 2.69 -12.34 -4.87
C LYS A 100 3.94 -12.32 -3.99
N ILE A 101 5.04 -12.94 -4.43
CA ILE A 101 6.32 -12.93 -3.70
C ILE A 101 6.87 -11.50 -3.61
N ALA A 102 6.87 -10.76 -4.72
CA ALA A 102 7.35 -9.38 -4.77
C ALA A 102 6.52 -8.45 -3.87
N SER A 103 5.19 -8.60 -3.89
CA SER A 103 4.26 -7.84 -3.05
C SER A 103 4.52 -8.11 -1.56
N ARG A 104 4.61 -9.38 -1.15
CA ARG A 104 4.95 -9.75 0.24
C ARG A 104 6.32 -9.22 0.66
N ALA A 105 7.31 -9.25 -0.23
CA ALA A 105 8.64 -8.71 0.05
C ALA A 105 8.63 -7.18 0.20
N LYS A 106 7.84 -6.48 -0.63
CA LYS A 106 7.64 -5.03 -0.53
C LYS A 106 6.98 -4.67 0.80
N GLU A 107 5.94 -5.40 1.19
CA GLU A 107 5.21 -5.12 2.43
C GLU A 107 6.08 -5.36 3.66
N ARG A 108 6.82 -6.48 3.70
CA ARG A 108 7.82 -6.70 4.76
C ARG A 108 8.78 -5.53 4.86
N ARG A 109 9.35 -5.06 3.76
CA ARG A 109 10.33 -3.95 3.75
C ARG A 109 9.78 -2.61 4.27
N LYS A 110 8.46 -2.40 4.30
CA LYS A 110 7.85 -1.18 4.86
C LYS A 110 7.81 -1.22 6.38
N GLN A 111 7.64 -2.41 6.97
CA GLN A 111 7.50 -2.63 8.40
C GLN A 111 8.84 -2.85 9.11
N ASP A 112 9.95 -2.61 8.41
CA ASP A 112 11.22 -3.23 8.72
C ASP A 112 12.27 -2.22 9.17
N ASP A 113 12.36 -2.07 10.49
CA ASP A 113 13.30 -1.21 11.22
C ASP A 113 14.76 -1.63 11.03
N GLU A 114 15.02 -2.87 10.59
CA GLU A 114 16.36 -3.43 10.43
C GLU A 114 17.00 -3.12 9.05
N ARG A 115 16.57 -2.02 8.39
CA ARG A 115 17.02 -1.66 7.03
C ARG A 115 18.54 -1.66 6.91
N HIS A 116 19.22 -1.14 7.92
CA HIS A 116 20.66 -1.05 7.96
C HIS A 116 21.33 -2.44 7.93
N GLU A 117 20.84 -3.40 8.72
CA GLU A 117 21.41 -4.75 8.77
C GLU A 117 21.21 -5.50 7.45
N ARG A 118 20.06 -5.34 6.79
CA ARG A 118 19.84 -5.91 5.44
C ARG A 118 20.84 -5.36 4.43
N GLN A 119 21.04 -4.04 4.41
CA GLN A 119 22.02 -3.40 3.52
C GLN A 119 23.44 -3.89 3.82
N TRP A 120 23.80 -4.05 5.09
CA TRP A 120 25.11 -4.59 5.48
C TRP A 120 25.30 -6.04 5.01
N LYS A 121 24.29 -6.90 5.15
CA LYS A 121 24.33 -8.28 4.64
C LYS A 121 24.45 -8.33 3.12
N ASP A 122 23.70 -7.49 2.39
CA ASP A 122 23.74 -7.44 0.93
C ASP A 122 25.07 -6.90 0.38
N THR A 123 25.61 -5.86 1.01
CA THR A 123 26.93 -5.31 0.66
C THR A 123 28.04 -6.33 0.95
N SER A 124 28.01 -7.00 2.11
CA SER A 124 28.97 -8.05 2.47
C SER A 124 28.94 -9.23 1.50
N ARG A 125 27.75 -9.70 1.12
CA ARG A 125 27.59 -10.75 0.09
C ARG A 125 28.14 -10.32 -1.26
N THR A 126 27.88 -9.07 -1.66
CA THR A 126 28.35 -8.53 -2.94
C THR A 126 29.87 -8.39 -2.95
N LYS A 127 30.47 -7.95 -1.84
CA LYS A 127 31.92 -7.86 -1.68
C LYS A 127 32.57 -9.23 -1.81
N ARG A 128 32.08 -10.23 -1.06
CA ARG A 128 32.59 -11.60 -1.13
C ARG A 128 32.47 -12.20 -2.53
N ARG A 129 31.35 -11.96 -3.23
CA ARG A 129 31.19 -12.40 -4.63
C ARG A 129 32.27 -11.79 -5.52
N ARG A 130 32.53 -10.48 -5.39
CA ARG A 130 33.56 -9.78 -6.18
C ARG A 130 34.99 -10.24 -5.88
N GLU A 131 35.27 -10.66 -4.64
CA GLU A 131 36.56 -11.24 -4.27
C GLU A 131 36.80 -12.61 -4.91
N GLN A 132 35.71 -13.33 -5.23
CA GLN A 132 35.74 -14.65 -5.87
C GLN A 132 35.52 -14.61 -7.39
N GLU A 133 35.32 -13.41 -7.98
CA GLU A 133 35.16 -13.24 -9.43
C GLU A 133 36.45 -13.63 -10.16
N THR A 134 36.31 -14.40 -11.24
CA THR A 134 37.41 -14.62 -12.18
C THR A 134 37.72 -13.33 -12.97
N ASP A 135 38.86 -13.28 -13.64
CA ASP A 135 39.24 -12.10 -14.44
C ASP A 135 38.26 -11.85 -15.60
N ASP A 136 37.76 -12.90 -16.24
CA ASP A 136 36.75 -12.79 -17.31
C ASP A 136 35.43 -12.22 -16.78
N GLU A 137 34.95 -12.71 -15.63
CA GLU A 137 33.73 -12.20 -14.98
C GLU A 137 33.88 -10.73 -14.56
N ARG A 138 35.08 -10.37 -14.08
CA ARG A 138 35.43 -8.99 -13.71
C ARG A 138 35.40 -8.07 -14.94
N LEU A 139 36.00 -8.48 -16.06
CA LEU A 139 36.01 -7.72 -17.31
C LEU A 139 34.59 -7.55 -17.86
N GLU A 140 33.79 -8.61 -17.87
CA GLU A 140 32.40 -8.54 -18.34
C GLU A 140 31.55 -7.59 -17.48
N ARG A 141 31.71 -7.65 -16.15
CA ARG A 141 31.05 -6.72 -15.23
C ARG A 141 31.47 -5.28 -15.51
N GLN A 142 32.76 -5.01 -15.65
CA GLN A 142 33.28 -3.67 -15.96
C GLN A 142 32.76 -3.16 -17.30
N ALA A 143 32.68 -4.01 -18.33
CA ALA A 143 32.11 -3.65 -19.63
C ALA A 143 30.62 -3.28 -19.51
N LYS A 144 29.83 -4.06 -18.76
CA LYS A 144 28.42 -3.76 -18.47
C LYS A 144 28.25 -2.47 -17.67
N ASP A 145 29.10 -2.21 -16.68
CA ASP A 145 29.11 -0.97 -15.90
C ASP A 145 29.46 0.24 -16.78
N ALA A 146 30.49 0.13 -17.63
CA ALA A 146 30.89 1.18 -18.56
C ALA A 146 29.80 1.46 -19.61
N PHE A 147 29.12 0.43 -20.11
CA PHE A 147 27.96 0.59 -20.99
C PHE A 147 26.82 1.35 -20.31
N ARG A 148 26.43 0.94 -19.08
CA ARG A 148 25.41 1.65 -18.29
C ARG A 148 25.78 3.11 -18.06
N GLN A 149 27.04 3.39 -17.75
CA GLN A 149 27.51 4.75 -17.49
C GLN A 149 27.49 5.60 -18.76
N ARG A 150 27.93 5.05 -19.91
CA ARG A 150 27.84 5.73 -21.21
C ARG A 150 26.39 6.03 -21.59
N HIS A 151 25.51 5.06 -21.47
CA HIS A 151 24.09 5.24 -21.75
C HIS A 151 23.49 6.33 -20.85
N ARG A 152 23.76 6.30 -19.54
CA ARG A 152 23.31 7.36 -18.62
C ARG A 152 23.83 8.73 -19.04
N ARG A 153 25.10 8.83 -19.41
CA ARG A 153 25.71 10.08 -19.88
C ARG A 153 25.06 10.59 -21.16
N GLN A 154 24.76 9.71 -22.12
CA GLN A 154 24.06 10.06 -23.36
C GLN A 154 22.65 10.59 -23.10
N HIS A 155 21.92 9.98 -22.16
CA HIS A 155 20.61 10.49 -21.75
C HIS A 155 20.70 11.81 -20.98
N SER A 156 21.76 12.05 -20.21
CA SER A 156 21.99 13.34 -19.53
C SER A 156 22.64 14.41 -20.41
N SER A 157 23.26 14.05 -21.53
CA SER A 157 24.00 14.97 -22.41
C SER A 157 23.11 15.71 -23.41
N SER A 158 21.79 15.56 -23.32
CA SER A 158 20.81 16.32 -24.11
C SER A 158 21.06 17.84 -24.03
N LEU A 159 21.57 18.34 -22.91
CA LEU A 159 21.84 19.77 -22.72
C LEU A 159 23.14 20.25 -23.38
N TYR A 160 24.15 19.39 -23.53
CA TYR A 160 25.42 19.79 -24.15
C TYR A 160 25.30 19.96 -25.66
N GLY A 161 24.50 19.11 -26.31
CA GLY A 161 24.18 19.25 -27.74
C GLY A 161 23.36 20.50 -28.05
N ALA A 162 22.47 20.91 -27.15
CA ALA A 162 21.70 22.14 -27.25
C ALA A 162 22.59 23.39 -27.07
N ALA A 163 23.56 23.36 -26.15
CA ALA A 163 24.48 24.48 -25.92
C ALA A 163 25.52 24.69 -27.04
N LEU A 164 25.71 23.70 -27.93
CA LEU A 164 26.58 23.79 -29.10
C LEU A 164 25.85 24.21 -30.37
N GLN A 165 24.51 24.30 -30.35
CA GLN A 165 23.77 24.90 -31.46
C GLN A 165 23.97 26.41 -31.41
N ASP A 166 24.36 27.01 -32.53
CA ASP A 166 24.41 28.47 -32.72
C ASP A 166 23.01 29.05 -32.99
N GLU A 167 21.98 28.20 -32.89
CA GLU A 167 20.58 28.58 -32.95
C GLU A 167 20.22 29.29 -31.64
N PHE A 168 20.13 30.61 -31.70
CA PHE A 168 19.50 31.38 -30.64
C PHE A 168 18.06 30.89 -30.48
N PRO A 169 17.61 30.58 -29.24
CA PRO A 169 16.22 30.29 -29.02
C PRO A 169 15.38 31.47 -29.52
N PRO A 170 14.21 31.22 -30.14
CA PRO A 170 13.35 32.29 -30.61
C PRO A 170 13.01 33.24 -29.45
N GLU A 171 13.01 34.54 -29.74
CA GLU A 171 12.64 35.56 -28.76
C GLU A 171 11.26 35.23 -28.18
N SER A 172 11.22 34.98 -26.87
CA SER A 172 9.97 34.72 -26.16
C SER A 172 9.50 36.01 -25.50
N TYR A 173 8.40 36.55 -26.00
CA TYR A 173 7.77 37.72 -25.40
C TYR A 173 6.74 37.29 -24.35
N HIS A 174 7.07 37.52 -23.07
CA HIS A 174 6.22 37.18 -21.92
C HIS A 174 5.20 38.28 -21.55
N GLY A 175 4.97 39.24 -22.44
CA GLY A 175 4.08 40.37 -22.18
C GLY A 175 4.75 41.53 -21.41
N ARG A 176 3.94 42.42 -20.85
CA ARG A 176 4.41 43.50 -19.97
C ARG A 176 4.59 42.96 -18.56
N MET A 177 5.59 43.51 -17.86
CA MET A 177 5.86 43.20 -16.44
C MET A 177 5.06 44.16 -15.55
N ASP A 178 3.74 43.98 -15.51
CA ASP A 178 2.79 44.88 -14.84
C ASP A 178 2.03 44.24 -13.67
N ASN A 179 2.23 42.95 -13.40
CA ASN A 179 1.50 42.21 -12.36
C ASN A 179 2.25 42.35 -11.04
N LEU A 180 1.58 42.88 -10.01
CA LEU A 180 2.19 43.08 -8.70
C LEU A 180 1.94 41.89 -7.78
N CYS A 181 2.99 41.41 -7.12
CA CYS A 181 2.81 40.42 -6.07
C CYS A 181 2.12 41.05 -4.85
N GLN A 182 1.06 40.42 -4.36
CA GLN A 182 0.29 40.91 -3.21
C GLN A 182 1.10 41.02 -1.90
N HIS A 183 2.20 40.25 -1.76
CA HIS A 183 2.96 40.18 -0.52
C HIS A 183 4.15 41.14 -0.48
N CYS A 184 4.86 41.32 -1.59
CA CYS A 184 6.09 42.12 -1.64
C CYS A 184 6.06 43.25 -2.68
N ASN A 185 4.95 43.43 -3.40
CA ASN A 185 4.76 44.43 -4.45
C ASN A 185 5.83 44.37 -5.58
N ALA A 186 6.51 43.23 -5.73
CA ALA A 186 7.40 43.01 -6.87
C ALA A 186 6.57 42.89 -8.16
N LEU A 187 7.09 43.46 -9.26
CA LEU A 187 6.50 43.35 -10.58
C LEU A 187 6.89 42.00 -11.22
N HIS A 188 5.92 41.35 -11.86
CA HIS A 188 6.05 40.04 -12.48
C HIS A 188 5.38 40.00 -13.85
N PHE A 189 5.84 39.08 -14.70
CA PHE A 189 5.14 38.72 -15.93
C PHE A 189 3.94 37.82 -15.62
N LYS A 190 2.89 37.91 -16.43
CA LYS A 190 1.69 37.08 -16.27
C LYS A 190 2.00 35.58 -16.33
N ASP A 191 2.95 35.19 -17.17
CA ASP A 191 3.35 33.79 -17.38
C ASP A 191 4.06 33.17 -16.16
N GLU A 192 4.57 33.98 -15.24
CA GLU A 192 5.23 33.50 -14.01
C GLU A 192 4.22 33.07 -12.93
N CYS A 193 2.93 33.36 -13.15
CA CYS A 193 1.88 33.00 -12.22
C CYS A 193 1.65 31.49 -12.24
N THR A 194 2.07 30.81 -11.18
CA THR A 194 1.96 29.34 -11.05
C THR A 194 0.60 28.90 -10.52
N SER A 195 -0.22 29.83 -10.02
CA SER A 195 -1.50 29.56 -9.38
C SER A 195 -2.66 30.17 -10.15
N ASP A 196 -3.89 29.68 -9.90
CA ASP A 196 -5.11 30.27 -10.47
C ASP A 196 -5.34 31.72 -9.99
N ARG A 197 -4.61 32.17 -8.96
CA ARG A 197 -4.65 33.52 -8.41
C ARG A 197 -3.55 34.37 -9.06
N GLN A 198 -3.98 35.34 -9.86
CA GLN A 198 -3.13 36.15 -10.73
C GLN A 198 -2.08 37.01 -10.00
N ASP A 199 -2.21 37.17 -8.67
CA ASP A 199 -1.39 38.08 -7.86
C ASP A 199 -0.47 37.34 -6.85
N GLU A 200 -0.44 36.01 -6.89
CA GLU A 200 0.34 35.15 -5.98
C GLU A 200 1.54 34.51 -6.68
N PHE A 201 2.74 35.01 -6.36
CA PHE A 201 3.99 34.56 -6.97
C PHE A 201 4.87 33.81 -5.95
N LYS A 202 5.23 32.57 -6.29
CA LYS A 202 6.12 31.75 -5.47
C LYS A 202 7.58 32.20 -5.55
N GLN A 203 7.98 32.77 -6.68
CA GLN A 203 9.39 33.01 -7.02
C GLN A 203 10.01 34.16 -6.21
N CYS A 204 9.25 35.19 -5.86
CA CYS A 204 9.80 36.39 -5.19
C CYS A 204 9.86 36.28 -3.67
N CYS A 205 8.77 35.86 -3.02
CA CYS A 205 8.65 35.85 -1.55
C CYS A 205 8.06 34.55 -1.00
N HIS A 206 7.90 33.53 -1.85
CA HIS A 206 7.25 32.26 -1.50
C HIS A 206 5.90 32.48 -0.80
N TYR A 207 5.00 33.21 -1.47
CA TYR A 207 3.67 33.56 -0.92
C TYR A 207 3.74 34.33 0.41
N GLY A 208 4.73 35.23 0.54
CA GLY A 208 4.94 36.04 1.73
C GLY A 208 5.65 35.34 2.89
N SER A 209 6.15 34.12 2.70
CA SER A 209 6.96 33.42 3.71
C SER A 209 8.31 34.10 3.97
N VAL A 210 8.82 34.84 2.99
CA VAL A 210 10.06 35.60 3.09
C VAL A 210 9.72 37.09 3.20
N GLN A 211 10.10 37.71 4.32
CA GLN A 211 10.00 39.15 4.53
C GLN A 211 11.24 39.83 3.92
N LEU A 212 11.04 40.55 2.82
CA LEU A 212 12.09 41.36 2.20
C LEU A 212 12.19 42.71 2.93
N PRO A 213 13.40 43.19 3.25
CA PRO A 213 13.57 44.52 3.81
C PRO A 213 13.14 45.59 2.81
N GLU A 214 12.64 46.72 3.32
CA GLU A 214 12.30 47.87 2.49
C GLU A 214 13.56 48.38 1.78
N LEU A 215 13.49 48.51 0.45
CA LEU A 215 14.62 48.98 -0.35
C LEU A 215 14.90 50.44 -0.01
N LEU A 216 16.18 50.74 0.25
CA LEU A 216 16.60 52.13 0.44
C LEU A 216 16.34 52.93 -0.85
N PRO A 217 15.95 54.21 -0.74
CA PRO A 217 15.77 55.05 -1.91
C PRO A 217 17.08 55.14 -2.70
N TYR A 218 16.98 55.09 -4.02
CA TYR A 218 18.14 55.26 -4.89
C TYR A 218 18.85 56.61 -4.59
N PRO A 219 20.19 56.64 -4.58
CA PRO A 219 20.96 57.87 -4.52
C PRO A 219 20.57 58.84 -5.63
N ASP A 220 20.58 60.14 -5.34
CA ASP A 220 20.10 61.17 -6.26
C ASP A 220 20.98 61.27 -7.52
N GLU A 221 22.25 60.88 -7.43
CA GLU A 221 23.16 60.81 -8.57
C GLU A 221 22.69 59.79 -9.61
N ILE A 222 22.02 58.70 -9.19
CA ILE A 222 21.49 57.67 -10.09
C ILE A 222 20.15 58.11 -10.68
N LYS A 223 19.31 58.81 -9.90
CA LYS A 223 18.04 59.35 -10.40
C LYS A 223 18.23 60.40 -11.49
N ALA A 224 19.34 61.13 -11.45
CA ALA A 224 19.68 62.12 -12.47
C ALA A 224 20.10 61.52 -13.84
N LEU A 225 20.34 60.20 -13.90
CA LEU A 225 20.76 59.48 -15.11
C LEU A 225 19.62 58.73 -15.82
N LEU A 226 18.42 58.71 -15.22
CA LEU A 226 17.21 58.06 -15.74
C LEU A 226 16.28 59.09 -16.38
#